data_AF-A0A962XB00-F1
#
_entry.id   AF-A0A962XB00-F1
#
_cell.length_a   1.000
_cell.length_b   1.000
_cell.length_c   1.000
_cell.angle_alpha   90.00
_cell.angle_beta   90.00
_cell.angle_gamma   90.00
#
_symmetry.space_group_name_H-M   'P 1'
#
loop_
_entity.id
_entity.type
_entity.pdbx_description
1 polymer ?
#
loop_
_entity_poly.entity_id
_entity_poly.type
_entity_poly.pdbx_seq_one_letter_code
_entity_poly.pdbx_strand_id
1 'polypeptide(L)'
;TLGFVTQGLTFDATNDTAVTNSGGYELAGATAAVASGASGTVKVGGEVTFESGRSFSVTASATNVLGGATGAAAAASGIGTSKLNTVADVNISSQIGANDAISVIDNALAFVDDLRAEFGAVQNRFASTINNLQTTGENISDARSRIQDADFAVETANLSRAQILQQAGTTTLAQANQSQQTVLQLLG
;
A
#
# COMPACT_ATOMS: atom_id res chain seq x y z
N THR A 1 2.19 -5.91 18.33
CA THR A 1 2.33 -6.54 19.66
C THR A 1 1.98 -7.99 19.52
N LEU A 2 2.96 -8.90 19.52
CA LEU A 2 2.69 -10.32 19.44
C LEU A 2 2.04 -10.75 20.77
N GLY A 3 0.76 -11.12 20.71
CA GLY A 3 0.05 -11.65 21.86
C GLY A 3 0.39 -13.12 22.02
N PHE A 4 1.05 -13.47 23.13
CA PHE A 4 1.21 -14.86 23.54
C PHE A 4 0.06 -15.20 24.47
N VAL A 5 -0.76 -16.19 24.10
CA VAL A 5 -1.68 -16.85 25.04
C VAL A 5 -0.92 -18.02 25.64
N THR A 6 -0.35 -17.82 26.82
CA THR A 6 0.13 -18.91 27.65
C THR A 6 -1.04 -19.39 28.51
N GLN A 7 -1.78 -20.41 28.06
CA GLN A 7 -2.68 -21.11 28.97
C GLN A 7 -1.84 -21.88 30.00
N GLY A 8 -2.09 -21.58 31.27
CA GLY A 8 -1.20 -21.84 32.39
C GLY A 8 -0.96 -23.33 32.67
N LEU A 9 0.32 -23.67 32.82
CA LEU A 9 0.77 -24.83 33.57
C LEU A 9 1.22 -24.33 34.95
N THR A 10 0.47 -24.61 36.00
CA THR A 10 0.90 -24.37 37.39
C THR A 10 1.72 -25.56 37.88
N PHE A 11 2.98 -25.33 38.21
CA PHE A 11 3.87 -26.31 38.83
C PHE A 11 3.78 -26.16 40.36
N ASP A 12 3.13 -27.10 41.04
CA ASP A 12 3.19 -27.20 42.51
C ASP A 12 4.22 -28.27 42.87
N ALA A 13 5.32 -27.86 43.50
CA ALA A 13 6.38 -28.73 43.98
C ALA A 13 6.32 -28.81 45.51
N THR A 14 5.22 -29.31 46.05
CA THR A 14 5.10 -29.65 47.47
C THR A 14 5.40 -31.14 47.67
N ASN A 15 6.70 -31.45 47.74
CA ASN A 15 7.28 -32.66 48.35
C ASN A 15 6.65 -34.02 48.00
N ASP A 16 6.25 -34.22 46.74
CA ASP A 16 5.98 -35.56 46.21
C ASP A 16 6.36 -35.62 44.72
N THR A 17 6.93 -36.75 44.34
CA THR A 17 7.57 -37.08 43.05
C THR A 17 6.61 -37.15 41.85
N ALA A 18 5.49 -36.44 41.87
CA ALA A 18 4.44 -36.52 40.85
C ALA A 18 4.09 -35.15 40.26
N VAL A 19 4.45 -34.93 38.99
CA VAL A 19 3.85 -33.89 38.16
C VAL A 19 2.44 -34.37 37.80
N THR A 20 1.43 -33.87 38.50
CA THR A 20 0.03 -34.24 38.23
C THR A 20 -0.58 -33.24 37.25
N ASN A 21 -0.89 -33.69 36.03
CA ASN A 21 -1.62 -32.90 35.04
C ASN A 21 -3.11 -32.86 35.41
N SER A 22 -3.64 -31.72 35.87
CA SER A 22 -5.07 -31.58 36.19
C SER A 22 -5.93 -31.11 35.00
N GLY A 23 -5.46 -31.28 33.76
CA GLY A 23 -6.10 -30.72 32.55
C GLY A 23 -6.62 -31.73 31.52
N GLY A 24 -6.56 -33.04 31.77
CA GLY A 24 -7.10 -34.05 30.83
C GLY A 24 -6.31 -34.23 29.52
N TYR A 25 -5.14 -33.60 29.38
CA TYR A 25 -4.22 -33.82 28.25
C TYR A 25 -3.21 -34.91 28.62
N GLU A 26 -3.31 -36.10 28.04
CA GLU A 26 -2.31 -37.15 28.28
C GLU A 26 -0.95 -36.74 27.69
N LEU A 27 0.10 -36.78 28.52
CA LEU A 27 1.48 -36.67 28.05
C LEU A 27 1.82 -37.96 27.32
N ALA A 28 1.85 -37.93 25.98
CA ALA A 28 2.35 -39.03 25.19
C ALA A 28 3.87 -39.19 25.42
N GLY A 29 4.25 -40.17 26.25
CA GLY A 29 5.63 -40.64 26.38
C GLY A 29 6.36 -40.13 27.63
N ALA A 30 6.61 -41.09 28.53
CA ALA A 30 7.46 -41.01 29.72
C ALA A 30 6.91 -40.24 30.94
N THR A 31 6.16 -40.97 31.79
CA THR A 31 6.25 -40.78 33.25
C THR A 31 7.70 -41.02 33.66
N ALA A 32 8.53 -39.97 33.66
CA ALA A 32 9.85 -40.03 34.25
C ALA A 32 9.69 -39.98 35.78
N ALA A 33 9.56 -41.16 36.40
CA ALA A 33 9.65 -41.28 37.84
C ALA A 33 11.08 -40.87 38.28
N VAL A 34 11.21 -39.71 38.89
CA VAL A 34 12.44 -39.33 39.60
C VAL A 34 12.43 -40.10 40.91
N ALA A 35 13.35 -41.05 41.08
CA ALA A 35 13.46 -41.82 42.32
C ALA A 35 13.68 -40.88 43.52
N SER A 36 13.03 -41.16 44.65
CA SER A 36 13.15 -40.37 45.88
C SER A 36 14.61 -40.22 46.29
N GLY A 37 15.10 -38.98 46.36
CA GLY A 37 16.49 -38.66 46.73
C GLY A 37 17.46 -38.49 45.56
N ALA A 38 17.02 -38.64 44.30
CA ALA A 38 17.84 -38.34 43.13
C ALA A 38 17.61 -36.91 42.62
N SER A 39 18.68 -36.16 42.36
CA SER A 39 18.61 -34.89 41.62
C SER A 39 18.35 -35.17 40.13
N GLY A 40 17.09 -35.35 39.75
CA GLY A 40 16.66 -35.53 38.36
C GLY A 40 15.91 -34.30 37.84
N THR A 41 16.22 -33.87 36.62
CA THR A 41 15.47 -32.80 35.93
C THR A 41 14.33 -33.41 35.13
N VAL A 42 13.08 -33.05 35.45
CA VAL A 42 11.91 -33.36 34.61
C VAL A 42 11.85 -32.34 33.47
N LYS A 43 11.86 -32.80 32.22
CA LYS A 43 11.71 -31.93 31.03
C LYS A 43 10.25 -31.98 30.59
N VAL A 44 9.56 -30.84 30.64
CA VAL A 44 8.26 -30.65 29.98
C VAL A 44 8.51 -29.97 28.64
N GLY A 45 8.16 -30.65 27.54
CA GLY A 45 8.27 -30.11 26.19
C GLY A 45 7.02 -29.33 25.79
N GLY A 46 7.22 -28.23 25.06
CA GLY A 46 6.18 -27.53 24.32
C GLY A 46 6.70 -27.20 22.91
N GLU A 47 5.79 -27.07 21.94
CA GLU A 47 6.13 -26.70 20.56
C GLU A 47 5.88 -25.20 20.34
N VAL A 48 6.81 -24.53 19.67
CA VAL A 48 6.69 -23.14 19.26
C VAL A 48 6.86 -23.07 17.75
N THR A 49 5.77 -22.81 17.04
CA THR A 49 5.76 -22.68 15.57
C THR A 49 5.87 -21.21 15.18
N PHE A 50 6.79 -20.89 14.27
CA PHE A 50 6.97 -19.55 13.71
C PHE A 50 6.43 -19.53 12.29
N GLU A 51 5.50 -18.63 12.01
CA GLU A 51 4.85 -18.49 10.71
C GLU A 51 4.98 -17.07 10.16
N SER A 52 5.20 -16.95 8.85
CA SER A 52 5.30 -15.68 8.14
C SER A 52 5.10 -15.90 6.64
N GLY A 53 4.40 -14.98 5.98
CA GLY A 53 4.28 -14.93 4.51
C GLY A 53 5.57 -14.52 3.78
N ARG A 54 6.65 -14.20 4.50
CA ARG A 54 7.97 -13.81 3.98
C ARG A 54 9.07 -14.63 4.63
N SER A 55 10.23 -14.72 3.97
CA SER A 55 11.40 -15.38 4.56
C SER A 55 11.85 -14.68 5.84
N PHE A 56 12.14 -15.47 6.86
CA PHE A 56 12.69 -15.03 8.13
C PHE A 56 13.78 -16.00 8.59
N SER A 57 14.59 -15.59 9.56
CA SER A 57 15.59 -16.44 10.17
C SER A 57 15.53 -16.27 11.68
N VAL A 58 15.60 -17.38 12.40
CA VAL A 58 15.67 -17.39 13.85
C VAL A 58 17.09 -17.77 14.24
N THR A 59 17.74 -16.95 15.06
CA THR A 59 19.07 -17.25 15.60
C THR A 59 18.92 -17.50 17.09
N ALA A 60 19.24 -18.70 17.54
CA ALA A 60 19.33 -19.02 18.97
C ALA A 60 20.75 -18.75 19.47
N SER A 61 20.87 -18.16 20.67
CA SER A 61 22.16 -18.06 21.37
C SER A 61 22.53 -19.43 21.94
N ALA A 62 23.80 -19.81 21.87
CA ALA A 62 24.30 -21.16 22.24
C ALA A 62 23.96 -21.60 23.69
N THR A 63 23.58 -20.66 24.55
CA THR A 63 23.20 -20.91 25.95
C THR A 63 21.72 -21.27 26.13
N ASN A 64 20.83 -20.91 25.19
CA ASN A 64 19.38 -21.19 25.22
C ASN A 64 18.92 -21.72 23.85
N VAL A 65 19.13 -23.02 23.60
CA VAL A 65 18.68 -23.67 22.37
C VAL A 65 17.22 -24.12 22.52
N LEU A 66 16.32 -23.67 21.63
CA LEU A 66 14.93 -24.12 21.47
C LEU A 66 14.86 -25.57 20.90
N GLY A 67 15.62 -26.51 21.46
CA GLY A 67 15.75 -27.86 20.88
C GLY A 67 16.28 -28.94 21.81
N GLY A 68 16.41 -28.66 23.10
CA GLY A 68 16.90 -29.64 24.07
C GLY A 68 18.42 -29.91 23.93
N ALA A 69 19.11 -29.86 25.06
CA ALA A 69 20.54 -30.10 25.13
C ALA A 69 20.91 -31.58 24.82
N THR A 70 21.04 -31.93 23.55
CA THR A 70 21.88 -33.03 23.03
C THR A 70 22.25 -32.72 21.57
N GLY A 71 23.40 -32.10 21.35
CA GLY A 71 24.00 -31.92 20.01
C GLY A 71 23.74 -30.56 19.38
N ALA A 72 24.61 -29.59 19.67
CA ALA A 72 24.61 -28.25 19.10
C ALA A 72 24.60 -28.23 17.55
N ALA A 73 25.02 -29.31 16.89
CA ALA A 73 25.03 -29.45 15.43
C ALA A 73 23.70 -29.92 14.82
N ALA A 74 22.87 -30.67 15.55
CA ALA A 74 21.58 -31.17 15.04
C ALA A 74 20.45 -30.15 15.22
N ALA A 75 20.45 -29.42 16.34
CA ALA A 75 19.48 -28.35 16.60
C ALA A 75 19.68 -27.12 15.68
N ALA A 76 20.92 -26.86 15.24
CA ALA A 76 21.21 -25.84 14.24
C ALA A 76 20.64 -26.17 12.84
N SER A 77 20.30 -27.43 12.58
CA SER A 77 19.70 -27.84 11.30
C SER A 77 18.19 -27.60 11.22
N GLY A 78 17.51 -27.40 12.36
CA GLY A 78 16.08 -27.09 12.45
C GLY A 78 15.79 -25.62 12.81
N ILE A 79 16.67 -24.98 13.57
CA ILE A 79 16.62 -23.55 13.87
C ILE A 79 17.46 -22.83 12.80
N GLY A 80 16.86 -22.61 11.64
CA GLY A 80 17.52 -22.02 10.47
C GLY A 80 16.64 -21.01 9.75
N THR A 81 16.99 -20.70 8.50
CA THR A 81 16.16 -19.89 7.62
C THR A 81 14.83 -20.58 7.35
N SER A 82 13.73 -19.84 7.44
CA SER A 82 12.39 -20.33 7.16
C SER A 82 12.30 -20.97 5.77
N LYS A 83 11.63 -22.10 5.65
CA LYS A 83 11.24 -22.68 4.35
C LYS A 83 9.90 -22.09 3.94
N LEU A 84 9.84 -21.47 2.76
CA LEU A 84 8.58 -20.98 2.23
C LEU A 84 7.80 -22.15 1.63
N ASN A 85 6.57 -22.36 2.08
CA ASN A 85 5.66 -23.34 1.52
C ASN A 85 4.75 -22.64 0.51
N THR A 86 4.65 -23.17 -0.71
CA THR A 86 3.74 -22.62 -1.71
C THR A 86 2.34 -23.16 -1.48
N VAL A 87 1.30 -22.43 -1.92
CA VAL A 87 -0.10 -22.90 -1.88
C VAL A 87 -0.25 -24.23 -2.64
N ALA A 88 0.59 -24.50 -3.65
CA ALA A 88 0.56 -25.72 -4.43
C ALA A 88 1.08 -26.95 -3.68
N ASP A 89 1.93 -26.75 -2.67
CA ASP A 89 2.58 -27.84 -1.91
C ASP A 89 1.80 -28.22 -0.63
N VAL A 90 0.65 -27.58 -0.40
CA VAL A 90 -0.18 -27.78 0.79
C VAL A 90 -0.87 -29.16 0.76
N ASN A 91 -0.78 -29.90 1.87
CA ASN A 91 -1.40 -31.21 2.01
C ASN A 91 -2.32 -31.25 3.25
N ILE A 92 -3.60 -31.52 3.03
CA ILE A 92 -4.66 -31.55 4.05
C ILE A 92 -4.99 -32.95 4.59
N SER A 93 -4.22 -33.97 4.21
CA SER A 93 -4.49 -35.37 4.57
C SER A 93 -4.29 -35.70 6.05
N SER A 94 -3.62 -34.82 6.81
CA SER A 94 -3.41 -34.95 8.25
C SER A 94 -3.92 -33.71 8.98
N GLN A 95 -4.27 -33.87 10.27
CA GLN A 95 -4.71 -32.75 11.11
C GLN A 95 -3.67 -31.63 11.18
N ILE A 96 -2.39 -31.97 11.24
CA ILE A 96 -1.29 -30.99 11.27
C ILE A 96 -1.19 -30.27 9.92
N GLY A 97 -1.17 -31.02 8.81
CA GLY A 97 -1.10 -30.44 7.47
C GLY A 97 -2.30 -29.56 7.12
N ALA A 98 -3.49 -29.86 7.66
CA ALA A 98 -4.67 -29.01 7.52
C ALA A 98 -4.57 -27.69 8.31
N ASN A 99 -3.91 -27.66 9.46
CA ASN A 99 -3.66 -26.39 10.17
C ASN A 99 -2.60 -25.55 9.45
N ASP A 100 -1.51 -26.18 9.01
CA ASP A 100 -0.47 -25.52 8.21
C ASP A 100 -1.04 -24.96 6.90
N ALA A 101 -1.99 -25.68 6.28
CA ALA A 101 -2.71 -25.25 5.09
C ALA A 101 -3.44 -23.91 5.30
N ILE A 102 -4.14 -23.77 6.44
CA ILE A 102 -4.87 -22.56 6.80
C ILE A 102 -3.89 -21.40 6.92
N SER A 103 -2.79 -21.59 7.65
CA SER A 103 -1.76 -20.56 7.80
C SER A 103 -1.14 -20.11 6.47
N VAL A 104 -0.86 -21.04 5.55
CA VAL A 104 -0.33 -20.71 4.21
C VAL A 104 -1.35 -19.93 3.39
N ILE A 105 -2.62 -20.34 3.41
CA ILE A 105 -3.71 -19.68 2.68
C ILE A 105 -3.98 -18.28 3.25
N ASP A 106 -3.99 -18.11 4.57
CA ASP A 106 -4.20 -16.81 5.21
C ASP A 106 -3.12 -15.80 4.82
N ASN A 107 -1.85 -16.23 4.78
CA ASN A 107 -0.75 -15.40 4.31
C ASN A 107 -0.89 -15.05 2.81
N ALA A 108 -1.34 -16.00 1.98
CA ALA A 108 -1.58 -15.76 0.56
C ALA A 108 -2.76 -14.78 0.32
N LEU A 109 -3.82 -14.90 1.12
CA LEU A 109 -4.97 -13.99 1.07
C LEU A 109 -4.58 -12.58 1.51
N ALA A 110 -3.82 -12.45 2.60
CA ALA A 110 -3.30 -11.17 3.04
C ALA A 110 -2.47 -10.48 1.94
N PHE A 111 -1.62 -11.24 1.24
CA PHE A 111 -0.86 -10.71 0.10
C PHE A 111 -1.75 -10.24 -1.06
N VAL A 112 -2.80 -10.99 -1.39
CA VAL A 112 -3.76 -10.58 -2.44
C VAL A 112 -4.52 -9.32 -2.03
N ASP A 113 -4.92 -9.22 -0.76
CA ASP A 113 -5.64 -8.05 -0.25
C ASP A 113 -4.76 -6.80 -0.19
N ASP A 114 -3.47 -6.95 0.13
CA ASP A 114 -2.48 -5.86 0.02
C ASP A 114 -2.37 -5.34 -1.43
N LEU A 115 -2.29 -6.24 -2.42
CA LEU A 115 -2.28 -5.87 -3.84
C LEU A 115 -3.58 -5.17 -4.27
N ARG A 116 -4.74 -5.64 -3.78
CA ARG A 116 -6.03 -4.99 -4.04
C ARG A 116 -6.09 -3.60 -3.42
N ALA A 117 -5.57 -3.44 -2.21
CA ALA A 117 -5.50 -2.14 -1.54
C ALA A 117 -4.58 -1.17 -2.30
N GLU A 118 -3.43 -1.64 -2.78
CA GLU A 118 -2.54 -0.83 -3.63
C GLU A 118 -3.22 -0.41 -4.94
N PHE A 119 -3.88 -1.33 -5.63
CA PHE A 119 -4.64 -0.98 -6.84
C PHE A 119 -5.79 -0.02 -6.56
N GLY A 120 -6.49 -0.17 -5.43
CA GLY A 120 -7.53 0.79 -5.01
C GLY A 120 -6.96 2.19 -4.75
N ALA A 121 -5.80 2.28 -4.09
CA ALA A 121 -5.11 3.55 -3.87
C ALA A 121 -4.68 4.21 -5.19
N VAL A 122 -4.14 3.42 -6.13
CA VAL A 122 -3.76 3.90 -7.47
C VAL A 122 -4.99 4.39 -8.25
N GLN A 123 -6.11 3.66 -8.19
CA GLN A 123 -7.38 4.09 -8.81
C GLN A 123 -7.88 5.42 -8.24
N ASN A 124 -7.85 5.60 -6.92
CA ASN A 124 -8.21 6.87 -6.28
C ASN A 124 -7.31 8.02 -6.75
N ARG A 125 -6.00 7.77 -6.87
CA ARG A 125 -5.05 8.77 -7.39
C ARG A 125 -5.34 9.10 -8.85
N PHE A 126 -5.67 8.12 -9.69
CA PHE A 126 -6.07 8.38 -11.08
C PHE A 126 -7.35 9.21 -11.15
N ALA A 127 -8.39 8.86 -10.39
CA ALA A 127 -9.63 9.63 -10.35
C ALA A 127 -9.39 11.09 -9.93
N SER A 128 -8.59 11.32 -8.88
CA SER A 128 -8.24 12.68 -8.44
C SER A 128 -7.44 13.44 -9.49
N THR A 129 -6.50 12.77 -10.17
CA THR A 129 -5.68 13.40 -11.22
C THR A 129 -6.55 13.77 -12.42
N ILE A 130 -7.46 12.89 -12.84
CA ILE A 130 -8.39 13.13 -13.95
C ILE A 130 -9.28 14.33 -13.64
N ASN A 131 -9.90 14.38 -12.46
CA ASN A 131 -10.75 15.51 -12.07
C ASN A 131 -10.00 16.85 -12.07
N ASN A 132 -8.75 16.85 -11.58
CA ASN A 132 -7.89 18.03 -11.61
C ASN A 132 -7.53 18.45 -13.05
N LEU A 133 -7.18 17.48 -13.90
CA LEU A 133 -6.88 17.74 -15.31
C LEU A 133 -8.10 18.25 -16.09
N GLN A 134 -9.30 17.73 -15.81
CA GLN A 134 -10.55 18.23 -16.39
C GLN A 134 -10.81 19.68 -16.00
N THR A 135 -10.73 20.00 -14.70
CA THR A 135 -10.90 21.37 -14.18
C THR A 135 -9.87 22.32 -14.80
N THR A 136 -8.61 21.88 -14.91
CA THR A 136 -7.54 22.66 -15.54
C THR A 136 -7.80 22.86 -17.03
N GLY A 137 -8.27 21.82 -17.73
CA GLY A 137 -8.64 21.88 -19.14
C GLY A 137 -9.79 22.85 -19.41
N GLU A 138 -10.82 22.84 -18.57
CA GLU A 138 -11.94 23.80 -18.61
C GLU A 138 -11.43 25.23 -18.42
N ASN A 139 -10.64 25.48 -17.37
CA ASN A 139 -10.05 26.81 -17.12
C ASN A 139 -9.19 27.32 -18.28
N ILE A 140 -8.40 26.44 -18.91
CA ILE A 140 -7.58 26.80 -20.08
C ILE A 140 -8.47 27.09 -21.30
N SER A 141 -9.52 26.30 -21.52
CA SER A 141 -10.48 26.52 -22.61
C SER A 141 -11.18 27.87 -22.45
N ASP A 142 -11.64 28.19 -21.25
CA ASP A 142 -12.29 29.47 -20.93
C ASP A 142 -11.35 30.66 -21.09
N ALA A 143 -10.11 30.53 -20.58
CA ALA A 143 -9.08 31.56 -20.76
C ALA A 143 -8.77 31.79 -22.25
N ARG A 144 -8.68 30.71 -23.03
CA ARG A 144 -8.46 30.79 -24.48
C ARG A 144 -9.64 31.44 -25.20
N SER A 145 -10.89 31.11 -24.84
CA SER A 145 -12.08 31.76 -25.41
C SER A 145 -12.05 33.27 -25.15
N ARG A 146 -11.74 33.69 -23.92
CA ARG A 146 -11.65 35.12 -23.58
C ARG A 146 -10.56 35.86 -24.34
N ILE A 147 -9.40 35.23 -24.55
CA ILE A 147 -8.32 35.82 -25.36
C ILE A 147 -8.77 35.95 -26.81
N GLN A 148 -9.37 34.89 -27.38
CA GLN A 148 -9.85 34.92 -28.76
C GLN A 148 -10.94 35.98 -28.97
N ASP A 149 -11.91 36.06 -28.07
CA ASP A 149 -12.98 37.05 -28.15
C ASP A 149 -12.44 38.48 -28.02
N ALA A 150 -11.44 38.71 -27.15
CA ALA A 150 -10.78 40.00 -27.02
C ALA A 150 -10.00 40.37 -28.30
N ASP A 151 -9.26 39.43 -28.88
CA ASP A 151 -8.52 39.64 -30.13
C ASP A 151 -9.46 39.94 -31.30
N PHE A 152 -10.58 39.21 -31.41
CA PHE A 152 -11.61 39.49 -32.41
C PHE A 152 -12.25 40.87 -32.22
N ALA A 153 -12.53 41.27 -30.98
CA ALA A 153 -13.07 42.60 -30.68
C ALA A 153 -12.09 43.71 -31.08
N VAL A 154 -10.79 43.54 -30.82
CA VAL A 154 -9.74 44.50 -31.20
C VAL A 154 -9.61 44.59 -32.72
N GLU A 155 -9.57 43.46 -33.42
CA GLU A 155 -9.45 43.45 -34.89
C GLU A 155 -10.69 44.08 -35.55
N THR A 156 -11.89 43.76 -35.04
CA THR A 156 -13.13 44.36 -35.53
C THR A 156 -13.15 45.88 -35.30
N ALA A 157 -12.69 46.34 -34.14
CA ALA A 157 -12.58 47.78 -33.85
C ALA A 157 -11.56 48.48 -34.76
N ASN A 158 -10.44 47.82 -35.06
CA ASN A 158 -9.44 48.34 -36.00
C ASN A 158 -9.97 48.40 -37.43
N LEU A 159 -10.66 47.34 -37.88
CA LEU A 159 -11.33 47.30 -39.18
C LEU A 159 -12.37 48.42 -39.31
N SER A 160 -13.23 48.58 -38.30
CA SER A 160 -14.23 49.66 -38.27
C SER A 160 -13.57 51.03 -38.29
N ARG A 161 -12.51 51.26 -37.50
CA ARG A 161 -11.73 52.51 -37.52
C ARG A 161 -11.13 52.77 -38.91
N ALA A 162 -10.57 51.75 -39.55
CA ALA A 162 -10.00 51.87 -40.89
C ALA A 162 -11.07 52.23 -41.93
N GLN A 163 -12.25 51.60 -41.87
CA GLN A 163 -13.38 51.91 -42.75
C GLN A 163 -13.90 53.34 -42.54
N ILE A 164 -14.03 53.79 -41.29
CA ILE A 164 -14.43 55.17 -40.96
C ILE A 164 -13.39 56.16 -41.49
N LEU A 165 -12.09 55.90 -41.31
CA LEU A 165 -11.03 56.76 -41.84
C LEU A 165 -11.02 56.81 -43.37
N GLN A 166 -11.30 55.70 -44.05
CA GLN A 166 -11.43 55.67 -45.51
C GLN A 166 -12.64 56.51 -45.97
N GLN A 167 -13.81 56.35 -45.35
CA GLN A 167 -14.99 57.14 -45.68
C GLN A 167 -14.79 58.63 -45.37
N ALA A 168 -14.24 58.96 -44.21
CA ALA A 168 -13.89 60.33 -43.81
C ALA A 168 -12.84 60.93 -44.76
N GLY A 169 -11.82 60.18 -45.17
CA GLY A 169 -10.82 60.62 -46.13
C GLY A 169 -11.44 61.03 -47.48
N THR A 170 -12.37 60.23 -48.00
CA THR A 170 -13.08 60.55 -49.26
C THR A 170 -13.99 61.77 -49.13
N THR A 171 -14.73 61.92 -48.03
CA THR A 171 -15.60 63.08 -47.80
C THR A 171 -14.80 64.35 -47.51
N THR A 172 -13.70 64.26 -46.77
CA THR A 172 -12.81 65.39 -46.48
C THR A 172 -12.12 65.87 -47.75
N LEU A 173 -11.67 64.95 -48.62
CA LEU A 173 -11.14 65.28 -49.94
C LEU A 173 -12.21 65.94 -50.83
N ALA A 174 -13.43 65.41 -50.84
CA ALA A 174 -14.54 66.00 -51.61
C ALA A 174 -14.88 67.42 -51.12
N GLN A 175 -14.91 67.63 -49.80
CA GLN A 175 -15.21 68.92 -49.19
C GLN A 175 -14.07 69.94 -49.39
N ALA A 176 -12.81 69.50 -49.28
CA ALA A 176 -11.66 70.33 -49.61
C ALA A 176 -11.68 70.78 -51.08
N ASN A 177 -11.95 69.86 -52.02
CA ASN A 177 -12.08 70.19 -53.44
C ASN A 177 -13.23 71.18 -53.72
N GLN A 178 -14.40 71.02 -53.07
CA GLN A 178 -15.51 71.97 -53.21
C GLN A 178 -15.16 73.37 -52.67
N SER A 179 -14.51 73.45 -51.51
CA SER A 179 -14.07 74.73 -50.94
C SER A 179 -13.05 75.44 -51.85
N GLN A 180 -12.11 74.70 -52.46
CA GLN A 180 -11.12 75.25 -53.38
C GLN A 180 -11.77 75.83 -54.65
N GLN A 181 -12.77 75.15 -55.22
CA GLN A 181 -13.52 75.67 -56.37
C GLN A 181 -14.32 76.93 -56.03
N THR A 182 -14.87 77.00 -54.81
CA THR A 182 -15.60 78.18 -54.33
C THR A 182 -14.67 79.39 -54.17
N VAL A 183 -13.43 79.18 -53.71
CA VAL A 183 -12.42 80.25 -53.61
C VAL A 183 -12.02 80.77 -55.00
N LEU A 184 -11.87 79.89 -55.99
CA LEU A 184 -11.57 80.30 -57.36
C LEU A 184 -12.70 81.10 -58.01
N GLN A 185 -13.96 80.82 -57.68
CA GLN A 185 -15.11 81.63 -58.11
C GLN A 185 -15.16 83.02 -57.47
N LEU A 186 -14.42 83.26 -56.38
CA LEU A 186 -14.31 84.56 -55.74
C LEU A 186 -13.08 85.36 -56.19
N LEU A 187 -12.18 84.76 -56.98
CA LEU A 187 -10.98 85.41 -57.52
C LEU A 187 -11.00 85.61 -59.05
N GLY A 188 -11.91 84.96 -59.77
CA GLY A 188 -12.14 85.16 -61.21
C GLY A 188 -13.32 86.06 -61.47
#